data_AF-A0A6I9XFT9-F1
#
_entry.id   AF-A0A6I9XFT9-F1
#
_cell.length_a   1.000
_cell.length_b   1.000
_cell.length_c   1.000
_cell.angle_alpha   90.00
_cell.angle_beta   90.00
_cell.angle_gamma   90.00
#
_symmetry.space_group_name_H-M   'P 1'
#
loop_
_entity.id
_entity.type
_entity.pdbx_description
1 polymer ?
#
loop_
_entity_poly.entity_id
_entity_poly.type
_entity_poly.pdbx_seq_one_letter_code
_entity_poly.pdbx_strand_id
1 'polypeptide(L)'
;MLTLLGILKYKPPGGTSDLSTFRQGLVTGSKPVIHPVLHWLLQRTTELKKRAYLARFLIKIDVPTEFLQDDTVADTNRQYEDLMEAFKSLHKESEQLKTSGFSTAEIRRDITAMEEEKDQLMKRVERLRKRVETVQSHQRMLEMARQLRVEKEREENLAHQKQEQKNQLFHAEQRLHRVQLQLKDMRHAAVDSKPESLMKSLEEETKFNTYLVSEKFPRELETKKQSLLLLQKVVAEPAMGQSDLNELEAKVSGQEDKWH
;
A
#
# COMPACT_ATOMS: atom_id res chain seq x y z
N MET A 1 -17.93 -22.99 34.81
CA MET A 1 -16.99 -21.85 34.63
C MET A 1 -15.55 -22.31 34.38
N LEU A 2 -14.92 -23.05 35.30
CA LEU A 2 -13.51 -23.46 35.15
C LEU A 2 -13.24 -24.39 33.95
N THR A 3 -14.15 -25.34 33.70
CA THR A 3 -14.11 -26.23 32.53
C THR A 3 -14.19 -25.46 31.21
N LEU A 4 -15.09 -24.48 31.14
CA LEU A 4 -15.25 -23.60 29.98
C LEU A 4 -14.00 -22.73 29.75
N LEU A 5 -13.41 -22.18 30.81
CA LEU A 5 -12.14 -21.44 30.71
C LEU A 5 -10.99 -22.34 30.25
N GLY A 6 -10.97 -23.60 30.67
CA GLY A 6 -10.03 -24.62 30.19
C GLY A 6 -10.20 -24.93 28.70
N ILE A 7 -11.44 -25.09 28.24
CA ILE A 7 -11.78 -25.28 26.82
C ILE A 7 -11.35 -24.08 25.97
N LEU A 8 -11.53 -22.86 26.50
CA LEU A 8 -11.08 -21.63 25.87
C LEU A 8 -9.55 -21.45 25.90
N LYS A 9 -8.82 -22.33 26.61
CA LYS A 9 -7.37 -22.28 26.88
C LYS A 9 -6.93 -21.01 27.60
N TYR A 10 -7.74 -20.53 28.54
CA TYR A 10 -7.33 -19.44 29.42
C TYR A 10 -6.21 -19.91 30.37
N LYS A 11 -5.10 -19.15 30.44
CA LYS A 11 -4.02 -19.37 31.40
C LYS A 11 -4.06 -18.24 32.45
N PRO A 12 -4.22 -18.56 33.74
CA PRO A 12 -4.25 -17.54 34.78
C PRO A 12 -2.87 -16.86 34.93
N PRO A 13 -2.82 -15.54 35.18
CA PRO A 13 -1.57 -14.83 35.45
C PRO A 13 -1.00 -15.32 36.80
N GLY A 14 0.18 -15.96 36.77
CA GLY A 14 0.82 -16.56 37.96
C GLY A 14 1.32 -18.00 37.79
N GLY A 15 0.93 -18.70 36.71
CA GLY A 15 1.38 -20.07 36.47
C GLY A 15 0.62 -21.13 37.30
N THR A 16 1.08 -22.39 37.23
CA THR A 16 0.39 -23.57 37.77
C THR A 16 0.44 -23.69 39.31
N SER A 17 1.24 -22.88 39.99
CA SER A 17 1.41 -22.87 41.45
C SER A 17 0.20 -22.33 42.22
N ASP A 18 -0.59 -21.44 41.61
CA ASP A 18 -1.72 -20.75 42.27
C ASP A 18 -3.11 -21.26 41.81
N LEU A 19 -3.18 -22.47 41.24
CA LEU A 19 -4.42 -23.04 40.72
C LEU A 19 -5.51 -23.23 41.80
N SER A 20 -5.11 -23.52 43.05
CA SER A 20 -6.05 -23.65 44.18
C SER A 20 -6.63 -22.30 44.59
N THR A 21 -5.76 -21.29 44.72
CA THR A 21 -6.10 -19.89 45.03
C THR A 21 -6.95 -19.26 43.92
N PHE A 22 -6.66 -19.56 42.66
CA PHE A 22 -7.46 -19.14 41.50
C PHE A 22 -8.86 -19.78 41.50
N ARG A 23 -8.96 -21.09 41.80
CA ARG A 23 -10.26 -21.78 41.94
C ARG A 23 -11.09 -21.15 43.06
N GLN A 24 -10.49 -20.91 44.22
CA GLN A 24 -11.16 -20.26 45.34
C GLN A 24 -11.58 -18.83 44.99
N GLY A 25 -10.72 -18.05 44.33
CA GLY A 25 -11.03 -16.71 43.85
C GLY A 25 -12.16 -16.65 42.81
N LEU A 26 -12.26 -17.67 41.94
CA LEU A 26 -13.35 -17.79 40.98
C LEU A 26 -14.70 -18.13 41.64
N VAL A 27 -14.68 -18.97 42.69
CA VAL A 27 -15.88 -19.34 43.46
C VAL A 27 -16.36 -18.19 44.36
N THR A 28 -15.42 -17.48 44.99
CA THR A 28 -15.70 -16.35 45.91
C THR A 28 -15.96 -15.02 45.20
N GLY A 29 -15.74 -14.95 43.88
CA GLY A 29 -16.01 -13.76 43.11
C GLY A 29 -14.97 -12.64 43.26
N SER A 30 -13.70 -12.98 43.55
CA SER A 30 -12.70 -11.96 43.85
C SER A 30 -12.37 -11.09 42.63
N LYS A 31 -12.50 -9.77 42.80
CA LYS A 31 -12.16 -8.76 41.77
C LYS A 31 -10.78 -8.96 41.11
N PRO A 32 -9.68 -9.27 41.85
CA PRO A 32 -8.36 -9.47 41.23
C PRO A 32 -8.28 -10.70 40.33
N VAL A 33 -9.21 -11.66 40.46
CA VAL A 33 -9.27 -12.86 39.61
C VAL A 33 -10.25 -12.68 38.45
N ILE A 34 -11.42 -12.07 38.70
CA ILE A 34 -12.46 -11.92 37.67
C ILE A 34 -12.11 -10.85 36.63
N HIS A 35 -11.57 -9.69 37.03
CA HIS A 35 -11.32 -8.60 36.09
C HIS A 35 -10.31 -8.99 34.98
N PRO A 36 -9.18 -9.66 35.26
CA PRO A 36 -8.28 -10.14 34.21
C PRO A 36 -8.93 -11.19 33.28
N VAL A 37 -9.80 -12.05 33.81
CA VAL A 37 -10.55 -13.04 33.01
C VAL A 37 -11.49 -12.31 32.04
N LEU A 38 -12.27 -11.36 32.53
CA LEU A 38 -13.19 -10.58 31.70
C LEU A 38 -12.46 -9.76 30.65
N HIS A 39 -11.37 -9.08 31.03
CA HIS A 39 -10.53 -8.34 30.10
C HIS A 39 -10.04 -9.24 28.96
N TRP A 40 -9.53 -10.43 29.28
CA TRP A 40 -9.05 -11.39 28.28
C TRP A 40 -10.18 -11.93 27.38
N LEU A 41 -11.34 -12.24 27.95
CA LEU A 41 -12.50 -12.73 27.19
C LEU A 41 -13.03 -11.68 26.21
N LEU A 42 -13.10 -10.41 26.64
CA LEU A 42 -13.63 -9.31 25.85
C LEU A 42 -12.66 -8.85 24.76
N GLN A 43 -11.35 -8.98 24.97
CA GLN A 43 -10.35 -8.59 23.97
C GLN A 43 -10.36 -9.53 22.74
N ARG A 44 -10.75 -10.80 22.91
CA ARG A 44 -10.60 -11.86 21.88
C ARG A 44 -11.92 -12.54 21.51
N THR A 45 -13.02 -11.80 21.48
CA THR A 45 -14.36 -12.39 21.31
C THR A 45 -14.51 -13.21 20.02
N THR A 46 -13.92 -12.80 18.91
CA THR A 46 -14.03 -13.49 17.61
C THR A 46 -13.28 -14.84 17.63
N GLU A 47 -12.04 -14.83 18.11
CA GLU A 47 -11.21 -16.04 18.27
C GLU A 47 -11.85 -17.02 19.26
N LEU A 48 -12.36 -16.51 20.39
CA LEU A 48 -12.96 -17.33 21.43
C LEU A 48 -14.29 -17.92 20.99
N LYS A 49 -15.10 -17.20 20.20
CA LYS A 49 -16.30 -17.75 19.55
C LYS A 49 -15.93 -18.91 18.63
N LYS A 50 -14.89 -18.76 17.80
CA LYS A 50 -14.39 -19.83 16.92
C LYS A 50 -13.89 -21.03 17.72
N ARG A 51 -13.15 -20.80 18.81
CA ARG A 51 -12.67 -21.88 19.69
C ARG A 51 -13.80 -22.60 20.41
N ALA A 52 -14.80 -21.88 20.91
CA ALA A 52 -15.97 -22.48 21.55
C ALA A 52 -16.78 -23.33 20.55
N TYR A 53 -16.93 -22.84 19.31
CA TYR A 53 -17.55 -23.61 18.22
C TYR A 53 -16.78 -24.90 17.93
N LEU A 54 -15.46 -24.80 17.73
CA LEU A 54 -14.60 -25.96 17.43
C LEU A 54 -14.57 -26.96 18.58
N ALA A 55 -14.58 -26.49 19.83
CA ALA A 55 -14.56 -27.36 21.01
C ALA A 55 -15.76 -28.33 21.04
N ARG A 56 -16.94 -27.91 20.57
CA ARG A 56 -18.12 -28.78 20.49
C ARG A 56 -17.91 -30.00 19.59
N PHE A 57 -17.03 -29.89 18.59
CA PHE A 57 -16.81 -30.92 17.58
C PHE A 57 -15.45 -31.61 17.69
N LEU A 58 -14.48 -30.99 18.36
CA LEU A 58 -13.09 -31.47 18.42
C LEU A 58 -12.66 -32.01 19.78
N ILE A 59 -13.50 -31.88 20.83
CA ILE A 59 -13.26 -32.57 22.09
C ILE A 59 -13.63 -34.04 21.88
N LYS A 60 -12.62 -34.91 21.89
CA LYS A 60 -12.81 -36.36 21.75
C LYS A 60 -13.64 -36.90 22.91
N ILE A 61 -14.54 -37.82 22.61
CA ILE A 61 -15.15 -38.70 23.60
C ILE A 61 -14.07 -39.73 23.94
N ASP A 62 -13.70 -39.82 25.20
CA ASP A 62 -12.73 -40.81 25.68
C ASP A 62 -13.45 -42.16 25.80
N VAL A 63 -13.14 -43.09 24.89
CA VAL A 63 -13.73 -44.43 24.88
C VAL A 63 -12.75 -45.36 25.60
N PRO A 64 -13.13 -45.94 26.76
CA PRO A 64 -12.23 -46.83 27.51
C PRO A 64 -11.78 -48.03 26.65
N THR A 65 -10.53 -48.44 26.84
CA THR A 65 -9.89 -49.51 26.06
C THR A 65 -10.59 -50.87 26.18
N GLU A 66 -11.36 -51.07 27.23
CA GLU A 66 -12.20 -52.25 27.46
C GLU A 66 -13.32 -52.38 26.43
N PHE A 67 -13.93 -51.27 26.02
CA PHE A 67 -14.99 -51.24 25.00
C PHE A 67 -14.44 -51.29 23.58
N LEU A 68 -13.17 -50.92 23.39
CA LEU A 68 -12.48 -51.01 22.10
C LEU A 68 -12.06 -52.44 21.73
N GLN A 69 -12.28 -53.42 22.61
CA GLN A 69 -12.08 -54.85 22.31
C GLN A 69 -13.20 -55.42 21.42
N ASP A 70 -14.36 -54.76 21.37
CA ASP A 70 -15.43 -55.08 20.43
C ASP A 70 -15.10 -54.46 19.07
N ASP A 71 -14.96 -55.30 18.04
CA ASP A 71 -14.63 -54.89 16.67
C ASP A 71 -15.59 -53.83 16.13
N THR A 72 -16.89 -53.92 16.47
CA THR A 72 -17.89 -52.96 15.99
C THR A 72 -17.73 -51.57 16.60
N VAL A 73 -17.33 -51.51 17.87
CA VAL A 73 -17.06 -50.28 18.61
C VAL A 73 -15.74 -49.67 18.14
N ALA A 74 -14.73 -50.49 17.92
CA ALA A 74 -13.44 -50.06 17.38
C ALA A 74 -13.58 -49.44 15.97
N ASP A 75 -14.33 -50.11 15.08
CA ASP A 75 -14.59 -49.59 13.72
C ASP A 75 -15.39 -48.29 13.74
N THR A 76 -16.41 -48.19 14.61
CA THR A 76 -17.20 -46.97 14.77
C THR A 76 -16.36 -45.81 15.31
N ASN A 77 -15.49 -46.07 16.28
CA ASN A 77 -14.58 -45.06 16.82
C ASN A 77 -13.58 -44.58 15.76
N ARG A 78 -13.07 -45.49 14.91
CA ARG A 78 -12.21 -45.13 13.77
C ARG A 78 -12.93 -44.23 12.76
N GLN A 79 -14.15 -44.59 12.35
CA GLN A 79 -14.95 -43.76 11.45
C GLN A 79 -15.24 -42.37 12.05
N TYR A 80 -15.48 -42.31 13.36
CA TYR A 80 -15.63 -41.05 14.09
C TYR A 80 -14.36 -40.20 14.02
N GLU A 81 -13.18 -40.77 14.26
CA GLU A 81 -11.91 -40.05 14.16
C GLU A 81 -11.62 -39.55 12.74
N ASP A 82 -11.90 -40.37 11.73
CA ASP A 82 -11.76 -39.99 10.31
C ASP A 82 -12.69 -38.81 9.97
N LEU A 83 -13.93 -38.82 10.45
CA LEU A 83 -14.90 -37.74 10.24
C LEU A 83 -14.48 -36.45 10.96
N MET A 84 -13.89 -36.56 12.16
CA MET A 84 -13.31 -35.41 12.86
C MET A 84 -12.17 -34.77 12.05
N GLU A 85 -11.31 -35.58 11.43
CA GLU A 85 -10.20 -35.07 10.62
C GLU A 85 -10.70 -34.42 9.32
N ALA A 86 -11.69 -35.03 8.67
CA ALA A 86 -12.37 -34.44 7.52
C ALA A 86 -13.01 -33.08 7.87
N PHE A 87 -13.66 -32.98 9.04
CA PHE A 87 -14.22 -31.72 9.54
C PHE A 87 -13.13 -30.64 9.72
N LYS A 88 -11.97 -30.99 10.28
CA LYS A 88 -10.85 -30.04 10.44
C LYS A 88 -10.38 -29.50 9.10
N SER A 89 -10.23 -30.39 8.11
CA SER A 89 -9.79 -30.01 6.75
C SER A 89 -10.80 -29.06 6.10
N LEU A 90 -12.07 -29.45 6.05
CA LEU A 90 -13.15 -28.67 5.43
C LEU A 90 -13.34 -27.32 6.12
N HIS A 91 -13.29 -27.29 7.46
CA HIS A 91 -13.40 -26.06 8.21
C HIS A 91 -12.21 -25.13 7.96
N LYS A 92 -10.99 -25.67 7.81
CA LYS A 92 -9.80 -24.87 7.48
C LYS A 92 -9.92 -24.24 6.09
N GLU A 93 -10.37 -25.01 5.10
CA GLU A 93 -10.61 -24.53 3.74
C GLU A 93 -11.70 -23.45 3.70
N SER A 94 -12.83 -23.67 4.38
CA SER A 94 -13.92 -22.70 4.47
C SER A 94 -13.46 -21.38 5.11
N GLU A 95 -12.65 -21.44 6.17
CA GLU A 95 -12.10 -20.24 6.79
C GLU A 95 -11.10 -19.52 5.88
N GLN A 96 -10.27 -20.27 5.14
CA GLN A 96 -9.36 -19.69 4.16
C GLN A 96 -10.13 -18.95 3.06
N LEU A 97 -11.21 -19.52 2.54
CA LEU A 97 -12.09 -18.90 1.54
C LEU A 97 -12.82 -17.66 2.06
N LYS A 98 -13.20 -17.62 3.34
CA LYS A 98 -13.75 -16.41 3.94
C LYS A 98 -12.71 -15.30 4.09
N THR A 99 -11.45 -15.68 4.33
CA THR A 99 -10.34 -14.71 4.47
C THR A 99 -9.70 -14.30 3.14
N SER A 100 -9.95 -15.01 2.04
CA SER A 100 -9.30 -14.77 0.73
C SER A 100 -9.75 -13.50 0.00
N GLY A 101 -10.40 -12.57 0.70
CA GLY A 101 -10.24 -11.14 0.45
C GLY A 101 -11.05 -10.54 -0.70
N PHE A 102 -11.70 -11.32 -1.55
CA PHE A 102 -12.69 -10.75 -2.47
C PHE A 102 -14.00 -10.55 -1.74
N SER A 103 -14.13 -9.38 -1.11
CA SER A 103 -15.42 -8.92 -0.62
C SER A 103 -16.34 -8.80 -1.83
N THR A 104 -17.15 -9.83 -2.06
CA THR A 104 -18.17 -9.81 -3.12
C THR A 104 -19.12 -8.60 -2.97
N ALA A 105 -19.15 -7.98 -1.79
CA ALA A 105 -19.88 -6.74 -1.54
C ALA A 105 -19.25 -5.52 -2.24
N GLU A 106 -17.92 -5.43 -2.34
CA GLU A 106 -17.25 -4.35 -3.07
C GLU A 106 -17.49 -4.48 -4.57
N ILE A 107 -17.29 -5.69 -5.12
CA ILE A 107 -17.59 -5.98 -6.53
C ILE A 107 -19.06 -5.66 -6.85
N ARG A 108 -20.00 -6.03 -5.96
CA ARG A 108 -21.42 -5.69 -6.13
C ARG A 108 -21.68 -4.19 -6.11
N ARG A 109 -21.01 -3.45 -5.22
CA ARG A 109 -21.13 -1.98 -5.17
C ARG A 109 -20.59 -1.35 -6.45
N ASP A 110 -19.43 -1.80 -6.93
CA ASP A 110 -18.82 -1.29 -8.16
C ASP A 110 -19.72 -1.57 -9.38
N ILE A 111 -20.29 -2.77 -9.47
CA ILE A 111 -21.27 -3.10 -10.52
C ILE A 111 -22.47 -2.16 -10.44
N THR A 112 -23.03 -1.95 -9.24
CA THR A 112 -24.19 -1.07 -9.06
C THR A 112 -23.85 0.38 -9.45
N ALA A 113 -22.68 0.88 -9.05
CA ALA A 113 -22.22 2.22 -9.42
C ALA A 113 -22.03 2.36 -10.94
N MET A 114 -21.41 1.36 -11.59
CA MET A 114 -21.26 1.34 -13.05
C MET A 114 -22.61 1.28 -13.79
N GLU A 115 -23.59 0.54 -13.26
CA GLU A 115 -24.94 0.48 -13.80
C GLU A 115 -25.65 1.83 -13.68
N GLU A 116 -25.54 2.49 -12.53
CA GLU A 116 -26.06 3.84 -12.32
C GLU A 116 -25.41 4.87 -13.25
N GLU A 117 -24.09 4.84 -13.40
CA GLU A 117 -23.35 5.70 -14.32
C GLU A 117 -23.78 5.48 -15.78
N LYS A 118 -23.94 4.22 -16.19
CA LYS A 118 -24.45 3.87 -17.51
C LYS A 118 -25.84 4.46 -17.73
N ASP A 119 -26.75 4.33 -16.78
CA ASP A 119 -28.11 4.88 -16.88
C ASP A 119 -28.12 6.41 -16.94
N GLN A 120 -27.26 7.08 -16.16
CA GLN A 120 -27.08 8.52 -16.23
C GLN A 120 -26.53 8.97 -17.59
N LEU A 121 -25.54 8.25 -18.13
CA LEU A 121 -24.98 8.48 -19.46
C LEU A 121 -26.04 8.29 -20.54
N MET A 122 -26.83 7.21 -20.49
CA MET A 122 -27.91 6.98 -21.46
C MET A 122 -28.93 8.13 -21.43
N LYS A 123 -29.40 8.54 -20.26
CA LYS A 123 -30.34 9.68 -20.11
C LYS A 123 -29.73 10.99 -20.63
N ARG A 124 -28.42 11.21 -20.47
CA ARG A 124 -27.73 12.38 -20.99
C ARG A 124 -27.61 12.33 -22.52
N VAL A 125 -27.24 11.17 -23.07
CA VAL A 125 -27.16 10.93 -24.51
C VAL A 125 -28.52 11.11 -25.17
N GLU A 126 -29.59 10.58 -24.60
CA GLU A 126 -30.96 10.78 -25.12
C GLU A 126 -31.36 12.25 -25.15
N ARG A 127 -31.09 13.00 -24.06
CA ARG A 127 -31.36 14.45 -24.02
C ARG A 127 -30.58 15.22 -25.07
N LEU A 128 -29.30 14.87 -25.27
CA LEU A 128 -28.47 15.49 -26.31
C LEU A 128 -28.96 15.11 -27.72
N ARG A 129 -29.31 13.84 -27.93
CA ARG A 129 -29.83 13.34 -29.21
C ARG A 129 -31.10 14.10 -29.63
N LYS A 130 -32.06 14.28 -28.72
CA LYS A 130 -33.28 15.08 -28.98
C LYS A 130 -32.96 16.51 -29.41
N ARG A 131 -31.92 17.14 -28.83
CA ARG A 131 -31.48 18.49 -29.21
C ARG A 131 -30.70 18.54 -30.53
N VAL A 132 -30.05 17.44 -30.92
CA VAL A 132 -29.28 17.37 -32.16
C VAL A 132 -30.19 17.05 -33.34
N GLU A 133 -31.23 16.23 -33.14
CA GLU A 133 -32.21 15.91 -34.18
C GLU A 133 -32.99 17.14 -34.69
N THR A 134 -33.07 18.23 -33.90
CA THR A 134 -33.65 19.51 -34.36
C THR A 134 -32.78 20.27 -35.35
N VAL A 135 -31.50 19.88 -35.52
CA VAL A 135 -30.57 20.52 -36.44
C VAL A 135 -30.71 19.91 -37.83
N GLN A 136 -30.70 20.75 -38.87
CA GLN A 136 -30.73 20.29 -40.26
C GLN A 136 -29.48 19.48 -40.59
N SER A 137 -29.65 18.39 -41.37
CA SER A 137 -28.54 17.51 -41.76
C SER A 137 -27.71 16.98 -40.57
N HIS A 138 -28.33 16.80 -39.39
CA HIS A 138 -27.66 16.39 -38.16
C HIS A 138 -26.86 15.10 -38.30
N GLN A 139 -27.34 14.13 -39.10
CA GLN A 139 -26.68 12.84 -39.28
C GLN A 139 -25.30 12.98 -39.95
N ARG A 140 -25.21 13.79 -41.02
CA ARG A 140 -23.93 14.11 -41.68
C ARG A 140 -23.01 14.93 -40.77
N MET A 141 -23.56 15.85 -40.00
CA MET A 141 -22.78 16.68 -39.07
C MET A 141 -22.19 15.84 -37.93
N LEU A 142 -22.95 14.90 -37.38
CA LEU A 142 -22.48 13.95 -36.36
C LEU A 142 -21.37 13.03 -36.90
N GLU A 143 -21.48 12.59 -38.15
CA GLU A 143 -20.44 11.78 -38.79
C GLU A 143 -19.14 12.57 -38.96
N MET A 144 -19.22 13.81 -39.46
CA MET A 144 -18.06 14.70 -39.56
C MET A 144 -17.45 15.01 -38.18
N ALA A 145 -18.28 15.27 -37.17
CA ALA A 145 -17.81 15.51 -35.81
C ALA A 145 -17.13 14.27 -35.21
N ARG A 146 -17.63 13.07 -35.50
CA ARG A 146 -17.00 11.81 -35.09
C ARG A 146 -15.63 11.64 -35.76
N GLN A 147 -15.52 11.90 -37.06
CA GLN A 147 -14.24 11.85 -37.77
C GLN A 147 -13.24 12.86 -37.19
N LEU A 148 -13.67 14.10 -36.96
CA LEU A 148 -12.84 15.13 -36.34
C LEU A 148 -12.36 14.72 -34.94
N ARG A 149 -13.24 14.12 -34.12
CA ARG A 149 -12.86 13.62 -32.79
C ARG A 149 -11.76 12.56 -32.88
N VAL A 150 -11.93 11.58 -33.77
CA VAL A 150 -10.95 10.49 -33.96
C VAL A 150 -9.61 11.04 -34.44
N GLU A 151 -9.60 11.99 -35.38
CA GLU A 151 -8.36 12.61 -35.85
C GLU A 151 -7.69 13.45 -34.76
N LYS A 152 -8.45 14.16 -33.92
CA LYS A 152 -7.88 14.87 -32.76
C LYS A 152 -7.28 13.93 -31.71
N GLU A 153 -7.96 12.83 -31.38
CA GLU A 153 -7.42 11.80 -30.47
C GLU A 153 -6.13 11.19 -31.05
N ARG A 154 -6.07 10.98 -32.37
CA ARG A 154 -4.86 10.52 -33.06
C ARG A 154 -3.74 11.56 -33.01
N GLU A 155 -4.04 12.83 -33.24
CA GLU A 155 -3.10 13.94 -33.14
C GLU A 155 -2.49 14.02 -31.73
N GLU A 156 -3.32 13.94 -30.68
CA GLU A 156 -2.88 13.97 -29.28
C GLU A 156 -1.98 12.77 -28.94
N ASN A 157 -2.38 11.57 -29.36
CA ASN A 157 -1.55 10.37 -29.17
C ASN A 157 -0.19 10.49 -29.87
N LEU A 158 -0.16 11.01 -31.11
CA LEU A 158 1.09 11.24 -31.84
C LEU A 158 1.94 12.33 -31.18
N ALA A 159 1.33 13.37 -30.63
CA ALA A 159 2.04 14.40 -29.88
C ALA A 159 2.71 13.84 -28.63
N HIS A 160 2.00 13.00 -27.87
CA HIS A 160 2.55 12.29 -26.72
C HIS A 160 3.71 11.37 -27.11
N GLN A 161 3.53 10.54 -28.14
CA GLN A 161 4.61 9.67 -28.64
C GLN A 161 5.83 10.45 -29.11
N LYS A 162 5.63 11.56 -29.83
CA LYS A 162 6.71 12.44 -30.27
C LYS A 162 7.48 13.03 -29.09
N GLN A 163 6.79 13.45 -28.04
CA GLN A 163 7.44 13.97 -26.84
C GLN A 163 8.23 12.88 -26.11
N GLU A 164 7.67 11.69 -26.00
CA GLU A 164 8.35 10.54 -25.40
C GLU A 164 9.62 10.17 -26.19
N GLN A 165 9.52 10.07 -27.52
CA GLN A 165 10.66 9.78 -28.39
C GLN A 165 11.75 10.86 -28.29
N LYS A 166 11.38 12.14 -28.19
CA LYS A 166 12.35 13.22 -27.95
C LYS A 166 13.09 13.04 -26.63
N ASN A 167 12.37 12.69 -25.56
CA ASN A 167 12.98 12.44 -24.25
C ASN A 167 13.93 11.23 -24.32
N GLN A 168 13.51 10.14 -24.97
CA GLN A 168 14.34 8.96 -25.17
C GLN A 168 15.60 9.27 -25.99
N LEU A 169 15.47 10.05 -27.07
CA LEU A 169 16.59 10.50 -27.89
C LEU A 169 17.57 11.33 -27.06
N PHE A 170 17.08 12.30 -26.29
CA PHE A 170 17.90 13.13 -25.42
C PHE A 170 18.70 12.30 -24.40
N HIS A 171 18.06 11.30 -23.78
CA HIS A 171 18.76 10.39 -22.86
C HIS A 171 19.81 9.52 -23.57
N ALA A 172 19.51 9.04 -24.78
CA ALA A 172 20.45 8.27 -25.58
C ALA A 172 21.67 9.12 -26.01
N GLU A 173 21.46 10.37 -26.41
CA GLU A 173 22.49 11.33 -26.76
C GLU A 173 23.38 11.67 -25.55
N GLN A 174 22.79 11.92 -24.37
CA GLN A 174 23.55 12.12 -23.14
C GLN A 174 24.41 10.90 -22.79
N ARG A 175 23.86 9.69 -22.92
CA ARG A 175 24.61 8.46 -22.65
C ARG A 175 25.76 8.29 -23.65
N LEU A 176 25.52 8.57 -24.93
CA LEU A 176 26.54 8.52 -25.97
C LEU A 176 27.66 9.52 -25.67
N HIS A 177 27.33 10.75 -25.26
CA HIS A 177 28.32 11.75 -24.89
C HIS A 177 29.20 11.31 -23.70
N ARG A 178 28.58 10.73 -22.66
CA ARG A 178 29.32 10.19 -21.51
C ARG A 178 30.30 9.09 -21.91
N VAL A 179 29.84 8.13 -22.73
CA VAL A 179 30.69 7.02 -23.19
C VAL A 179 31.80 7.52 -24.11
N GLN A 180 31.54 8.51 -24.96
CA GLN A 180 32.57 9.14 -25.78
C GLN A 180 33.65 9.83 -24.94
N LEU A 181 33.25 10.52 -23.87
CA LEU A 181 34.19 11.14 -22.94
C LEU A 181 35.04 10.08 -22.23
N GLN A 182 34.41 9.05 -21.67
CA GLN A 182 35.13 7.93 -21.04
C GLN A 182 36.12 7.26 -22.00
N LEU A 183 35.74 7.09 -23.27
CA LEU A 183 36.61 6.51 -24.29
C LEU A 183 37.79 7.43 -24.63
N LYS A 184 37.57 8.75 -24.66
CA LYS A 184 38.64 9.73 -24.84
C LYS A 184 39.61 9.70 -23.66
N ASP A 185 39.10 9.65 -22.43
CA ASP A 185 39.91 9.61 -21.22
C ASP A 185 40.73 8.31 -21.14
N MET A 186 40.13 7.16 -21.46
CA MET A 186 40.86 5.89 -21.55
C MET A 186 41.96 5.91 -22.62
N ARG A 187 41.70 6.52 -23.79
CA ARG A 187 42.72 6.70 -24.82
C ARG A 187 43.85 7.62 -24.35
N HIS A 188 43.52 8.69 -23.64
CA HIS A 188 44.52 9.60 -23.08
C HIS A 188 45.36 8.88 -22.02
N ALA A 189 44.73 8.18 -21.08
CA ALA A 189 45.41 7.40 -20.04
C ALA A 189 46.34 6.31 -20.61
N ALA A 190 45.96 5.69 -21.73
CA ALA A 190 46.81 4.72 -22.41
C ALA A 190 48.08 5.36 -23.01
N VAL A 191 47.97 6.59 -23.54
CA VAL A 191 49.08 7.35 -24.15
C VAL A 191 49.95 8.06 -23.11
N ASP A 192 49.37 8.50 -21.99
CA ASP A 192 50.05 9.19 -20.88
C ASP A 192 50.72 8.25 -19.86
N SER A 193 51.04 7.02 -20.26
CA SER A 193 51.69 6.00 -19.42
C SER A 193 53.14 6.33 -18.98
N LYS A 194 53.55 7.59 -19.08
CA LYS A 194 54.77 8.14 -18.44
C LYS A 194 54.43 8.51 -16.98
N PRO A 195 55.17 8.00 -15.99
CA PRO A 195 54.90 8.22 -14.56
C PRO A 195 54.75 9.69 -14.15
N GLU A 196 55.49 10.59 -14.78
CA GLU A 196 55.44 12.05 -14.52
C GLU A 196 54.13 12.69 -15.00
N SER A 197 53.58 12.24 -16.14
CA SER A 197 52.30 12.75 -16.67
C SER A 197 51.13 12.30 -15.79
N LEU A 198 51.15 11.03 -15.36
CA LEU A 198 50.20 10.46 -14.41
C LEU A 198 50.22 11.20 -13.06
N MET A 199 51.41 11.51 -12.54
CA MET A 199 51.56 12.22 -11.27
C MET A 199 51.00 13.65 -11.35
N LYS A 200 51.26 14.36 -12.46
CA LYS A 200 50.70 15.70 -12.69
C LYS A 200 49.17 15.67 -12.86
N SER A 201 48.63 14.68 -13.57
CA SER A 201 47.18 14.49 -13.71
C SER A 201 46.52 14.21 -12.35
N LEU A 202 47.12 13.34 -11.53
CA LEU A 202 46.64 13.06 -10.19
C LEU A 202 46.69 14.29 -9.28
N GLU A 203 47.72 15.13 -9.39
CA GLU A 203 47.79 16.41 -8.67
C GLU A 203 46.68 17.37 -9.09
N GLU A 204 46.38 17.45 -10.39
CA GLU A 204 45.30 18.29 -10.93
C GLU A 204 43.91 17.77 -10.52
N GLU A 205 43.67 16.46 -10.60
CA GLU A 205 42.47 15.81 -10.08
C GLU A 205 42.32 16.00 -8.57
N THR A 206 43.42 15.90 -7.81
CA THR A 206 43.40 16.11 -6.36
C THR A 206 43.05 17.57 -6.04
N LYS A 207 43.62 18.54 -6.75
CA LYS A 207 43.28 19.97 -6.60
C LYS A 207 41.82 20.24 -6.96
N PHE A 208 41.33 19.66 -8.04
CA PHE A 208 39.94 19.82 -8.47
C PHE A 208 38.96 19.17 -7.49
N ASN A 209 39.22 17.95 -7.05
CA ASN A 209 38.42 17.25 -6.04
C ASN A 209 38.45 17.99 -4.70
N THR A 210 39.60 18.57 -4.33
CA THR A 210 39.71 19.42 -3.13
C THR A 210 38.77 20.62 -3.26
N TYR A 211 38.80 21.34 -4.40
CA TYR A 211 37.89 22.47 -4.65
C TYR A 211 36.41 22.07 -4.61
N LEU A 212 36.05 20.94 -5.23
CA LEU A 212 34.67 20.45 -5.22
C LEU A 212 34.18 20.15 -3.80
N VAL A 213 35.02 19.51 -2.98
CA VAL A 213 34.68 19.10 -1.62
C VAL A 213 34.74 20.27 -0.63
N SER A 214 35.68 21.19 -0.79
CA SER A 214 35.89 22.30 0.15
C SER A 214 34.97 23.50 -0.12
N GLU A 215 34.63 23.77 -1.38
CA GLU A 215 33.87 24.97 -1.74
C GLU A 215 32.54 24.65 -2.42
N LYS A 216 32.57 23.93 -3.55
CA LYS A 216 31.40 23.83 -4.43
C LYS A 216 30.27 23.03 -3.81
N PHE A 217 30.52 21.79 -3.40
CA PHE A 217 29.49 20.93 -2.82
C PHE A 217 28.97 21.43 -1.48
N PRO A 218 29.79 21.96 -0.55
CA PRO A 218 29.26 22.58 0.66
C PRO A 218 28.31 23.74 0.37
N ARG A 219 28.63 24.64 -0.58
CA ARG A 219 27.75 25.74 -0.96
C ARG A 219 26.44 25.26 -1.58
N GLU A 220 26.49 24.29 -2.49
CA GLU A 220 25.29 23.72 -3.11
C GLU A 220 24.42 22.99 -2.07
N LEU A 221 25.04 22.25 -1.15
CA LEU A 221 24.36 21.57 -0.05
C LEU A 221 23.67 22.55 0.88
N GLU A 222 24.34 23.64 1.27
CA GLU A 222 23.78 24.71 2.11
C GLU A 222 22.55 25.32 1.43
N THR A 223 22.65 25.66 0.15
CA THR A 223 21.55 26.21 -0.66
C THR A 223 20.35 25.26 -0.70
N LYS A 224 20.59 23.95 -0.88
CA LYS A 224 19.52 22.93 -0.87
C LYS A 224 18.91 22.75 0.52
N LYS A 225 19.71 22.76 1.58
CA LYS A 225 19.21 22.71 2.97
C LYS A 225 18.32 23.92 3.29
N GLN A 226 18.73 25.12 2.88
CA GLN A 226 17.93 26.33 3.03
C GLN A 226 16.60 26.22 2.28
N SER A 227 16.63 25.72 1.04
CA SER A 227 15.41 25.48 0.26
C SER A 227 14.47 24.49 0.96
N LEU A 228 15.01 23.39 1.48
CA LEU A 228 14.23 22.36 2.19
C LEU A 228 13.61 22.92 3.47
N LEU A 229 14.36 23.72 4.25
CA LEU A 229 13.85 24.42 5.42
C LEU A 229 12.69 25.37 5.08
N LEU A 230 12.79 26.11 3.97
CA LEU A 230 11.70 26.98 3.51
C LEU A 230 10.47 26.16 3.10
N LEU A 231 10.62 25.11 2.30
CA LEU A 231 9.50 24.25 1.93
C LEU A 231 8.85 23.58 3.15
N GLN A 232 9.65 23.14 4.13
CA GLN A 232 9.15 22.53 5.35
C GLN A 232 8.34 23.54 6.20
N LYS A 233 8.77 24.81 6.24
CA LYS A 233 7.99 25.89 6.86
C LYS A 233 6.67 26.12 6.13
N VAL A 234 6.68 26.19 4.80
CA VAL A 234 5.47 26.36 3.99
C VAL A 234 4.48 25.21 4.18
N VAL A 235 4.96 23.97 4.33
CA VAL A 235 4.11 22.80 4.60
C VAL A 235 3.58 22.79 6.04
N ALA A 236 4.34 23.32 7.00
CA ALA A 236 3.93 23.41 8.41
C ALA A 236 2.97 24.58 8.68
N GLU A 237 2.93 25.58 7.80
CA GLU A 237 1.95 26.66 7.83
C GLU A 237 0.57 26.14 7.37
N PRO A 238 -0.52 26.49 8.07
CA PRO A 238 -1.87 26.16 7.62
C PRO A 238 -2.14 26.83 6.27
N ALA A 239 -2.86 26.14 5.38
CA ALA A 239 -3.09 26.55 4.00
C ALA A 239 -3.44 28.04 3.86
N MET A 240 -2.45 28.86 3.48
CA MET A 240 -2.64 30.26 3.11
C MET A 240 -3.52 30.34 1.87
N GLY A 241 -4.50 31.25 1.88
CA GLY A 241 -5.33 31.52 0.71
C GLY A 241 -4.58 32.37 -0.33
N GLN A 242 -5.08 32.42 -1.57
CA GLN A 242 -4.54 33.32 -2.62
C GLN A 242 -4.46 34.79 -2.16
N SER A 243 -5.34 35.20 -1.25
CA SER A 243 -5.36 36.55 -0.66
C SER A 243 -4.10 36.85 0.15
N ASP A 244 -3.61 35.89 0.94
CA ASP A 244 -2.45 36.08 1.84
C ASP A 244 -1.14 36.11 1.03
N LEU A 245 -1.07 35.30 -0.03
CA LEU A 245 0.06 35.29 -0.97
C LEU A 245 0.19 36.62 -1.73
N ASN A 246 -0.93 37.19 -2.19
CA ASN A 246 -0.93 38.49 -2.87
C ASN A 246 -0.49 39.63 -1.94
N GLU A 247 -0.82 39.56 -0.64
CA GLU A 247 -0.42 40.57 0.34
C GLU A 247 1.07 40.47 0.69
N LEU A 248 1.62 39.25 0.72
CA LEU A 248 3.06 39.01 0.84
C LEU A 248 3.83 39.51 -0.39
N GLU A 249 3.32 39.27 -1.60
CA GLU A 249 3.93 39.72 -2.86
C GLU A 249 3.93 41.26 -2.98
N ALA A 250 2.86 41.92 -2.50
CA ALA A 250 2.80 43.37 -2.38
C ALA A 250 3.80 43.93 -1.34
N LYS A 251 4.06 43.19 -0.25
CA LYS A 251 5.07 43.58 0.76
C LYS A 251 6.50 43.37 0.27
N VAL A 252 6.76 42.34 -0.52
CA VAL A 252 8.08 42.06 -1.11
C VAL A 252 8.42 43.11 -2.18
N SER A 253 7.51 43.37 -3.12
CA SER A 253 7.70 44.43 -4.14
C SER A 253 7.88 45.82 -3.52
N GLY A 254 7.07 46.16 -2.51
CA GLY A 254 7.23 47.41 -1.77
C GLY A 254 8.49 47.53 -0.91
N GLN A 255 9.21 46.42 -0.65
CA GLN A 255 10.54 46.46 -0.05
C GLN A 255 11.64 46.56 -1.11
N GLU A 256 11.54 45.86 -2.24
CA GLU A 256 12.49 45.99 -3.35
C GLU A 256 12.58 47.45 -3.86
N ASP A 257 11.45 48.15 -3.91
CA ASP A 257 11.38 49.58 -4.27
C ASP A 257 12.00 50.53 -3.22
N LYS A 258 12.32 50.07 -2.01
CA LYS A 258 13.00 50.85 -0.95
C LYS A 258 14.51 50.64 -0.91
N TRP A 259 15.02 49.63 -1.62
CA TRP A 259 16.44 49.30 -1.71
C TRP A 259 17.09 49.80 -3.01
N HIS A 260 16.32 50.48 -3.86
CA HIS A 260 16.76 51.26 -5.02
C HIS A 260 16.53 52.76 -4.77
#